data_AF-L9Y5D9-F1
#
_entry.id   AF-L9Y5D9-F1
#
_cell.length_a   1.000
_cell.length_b   1.000
_cell.length_c   1.000
_cell.angle_alpha   90.00
_cell.angle_beta   90.00
_cell.angle_gamma   90.00
#
_symmetry.space_group_name_H-M   'P 1'
#
loop_
_entity.id
_entity.type
_entity.pdbx_description
1 polymer ?
#
loop_
_entity_poly.entity_id
_entity_poly.type
_entity_poly.pdbx_seq_one_letter_code
_entity_poly.pdbx_strand_id
1 'polypeptide(L)'
;MSDTPSVTDLTTREWNAARKKPVEIEYAGPFTDPTIVETIEGDFEVDDEYIDKHGGFVIIRGIEDELYPCALDIFRDTYETLDEDEGED
;
A
#
# COMPACT_ATOMS: atom_id res chain seq x y z
N MET A 1 -29.66 3.40 -4.92
CA MET A 1 -28.57 4.30 -4.50
C MET A 1 -27.43 3.37 -4.15
N SER A 2 -26.43 3.29 -5.01
CA SER A 2 -25.28 2.40 -4.79
C SER A 2 -24.35 3.10 -3.82
N ASP A 3 -24.23 2.52 -2.64
CA ASP A 3 -23.29 2.93 -1.61
C ASP A 3 -21.90 2.51 -2.12
N THR A 4 -21.17 3.44 -2.74
CA THR A 4 -19.76 3.21 -3.03
C THR A 4 -19.05 3.22 -1.68
N PRO A 5 -18.42 2.12 -1.23
CA PRO A 5 -17.68 2.14 0.02
C PRO A 5 -16.51 3.11 -0.13
N SER A 6 -16.65 4.32 0.40
CA SER A 6 -15.51 5.19 0.65
C SER A 6 -14.64 4.47 1.67
N VAL A 7 -13.40 4.17 1.29
CA VAL A 7 -12.43 3.50 2.17
C VAL A 7 -11.88 4.54 3.15
N THR A 8 -12.68 4.89 4.14
CA THR A 8 -12.37 5.98 5.09
C THR A 8 -11.60 5.53 6.34
N ASP A 9 -11.09 4.29 6.40
CA ASP A 9 -10.33 3.82 7.56
C ASP A 9 -9.09 3.01 7.14
N LEU A 10 -8.12 3.71 6.54
CA LEU A 10 -6.76 3.20 6.36
C LEU A 10 -5.99 3.14 7.69
N THR A 11 -6.51 3.80 8.72
CA THR A 11 -5.90 3.96 10.05
C THR A 11 -5.90 2.70 10.91
N THR A 12 -6.76 1.72 10.66
CA THR A 12 -6.81 0.44 11.40
C THR A 12 -6.09 -0.71 10.71
N ARG A 13 -5.38 -0.45 9.61
CA ARG A 13 -4.69 -1.50 8.84
C ARG A 13 -3.43 -1.99 9.56
N GLU A 14 -3.11 -3.26 9.34
CA GLU A 14 -1.83 -3.84 9.76
C GLU A 14 -0.71 -3.27 8.90
N TRP A 15 0.19 -2.52 9.53
CA TRP A 15 1.36 -1.91 8.91
C TRP A 15 2.56 -2.83 9.08
N ASN A 16 3.15 -3.20 7.95
CA ASN A 16 4.38 -3.99 7.87
C ASN A 16 5.56 -3.08 7.54
N ALA A 17 6.78 -3.47 7.91
CA ALA A 17 7.98 -2.71 7.62
C ALA A 17 8.62 -3.16 6.29
N ALA A 18 9.07 -2.20 5.49
CA ALA A 18 9.87 -2.46 4.30
C ALA A 18 11.00 -1.44 4.14
N ARG A 19 12.00 -1.78 3.34
CA ARG A 19 13.20 -0.96 3.20
C ARG A 19 13.59 -0.77 1.74
N LYS A 20 13.80 0.48 1.37
CA LYS A 20 14.50 0.91 0.16
C LYS A 20 15.78 1.62 0.58
N LYS A 21 16.89 0.88 0.65
CA LYS A 21 18.16 1.35 1.24
C LYS A 21 18.52 2.79 0.80
N PRO A 22 18.80 3.72 1.73
CA PRO A 22 18.85 3.57 3.20
C PRO A 22 17.54 3.90 3.94
N VAL A 23 16.41 4.05 3.22
CA VAL A 23 15.12 4.49 3.78
C VAL A 23 14.27 3.30 4.20
N GLU A 24 13.72 3.36 5.41
CA GLU A 24 12.71 2.43 5.93
C GLU A 24 11.33 3.09 5.86
N ILE A 25 10.32 2.30 5.51
CA ILE A 25 8.93 2.72 5.33
C ILE A 25 7.99 1.70 5.96
N GLU A 26 6.78 2.15 6.27
CA GLU A 26 5.68 1.27 6.63
C GLU A 26 4.76 1.08 5.42
N TYR A 27 4.18 -0.11 5.25
CA TYR A 27 3.23 -0.37 4.19
C TYR A 27 2.09 -1.28 4.67
N ALA A 28 0.91 -1.10 4.11
CA ALA A 28 -0.24 -1.96 4.33
C ALA A 28 -0.63 -2.65 3.02
N GLY A 29 -1.14 -3.89 3.10
CA GLY A 29 -1.58 -4.67 1.94
C GLY A 29 -0.96 -6.08 1.90
N PRO A 30 -1.01 -6.78 0.75
CA PRO A 30 -1.53 -6.32 -0.53
C PRO A 30 -3.05 -6.14 -0.55
N PHE A 31 -3.52 -5.15 -1.30
CA PHE A 31 -4.93 -4.90 -1.60
C PHE A 31 -5.25 -5.28 -3.04
N THR A 32 -6.45 -5.80 -3.23
CA THR A 32 -6.95 -6.31 -4.52
C THR A 32 -8.33 -5.76 -4.88
N ASP A 33 -8.78 -4.73 -4.16
CA ASP A 33 -10.10 -4.13 -4.34
C ASP A 33 -9.94 -2.65 -4.71
N PRO A 34 -10.75 -2.14 -5.66
CA PRO A 34 -10.67 -0.76 -6.08
C PRO A 34 -10.91 0.18 -4.90
N THR A 35 -10.04 1.19 -4.78
CA THR A 35 -9.96 2.05 -3.60
C THR A 35 -9.55 3.46 -4.01
N ILE A 36 -10.16 4.45 -3.40
CA ILE A 36 -9.72 5.85 -3.50
C ILE A 36 -8.87 6.15 -2.26
N VAL A 37 -7.61 6.55 -2.47
CA VAL A 37 -6.68 6.93 -1.42
C VAL A 37 -6.54 8.45 -1.41
N GLU A 38 -6.77 9.09 -0.26
CA GLU A 38 -6.57 10.52 -0.09
C GLU A 38 -5.07 10.81 0.12
N THR A 39 -4.44 11.46 -0.86
CA THR A 39 -3.03 11.87 -0.81
C THR A 39 -2.93 13.40 -0.69
N ILE A 40 -1.74 13.96 -0.39
CA ILE A 40 -1.54 15.42 -0.38
C ILE A 40 -1.76 16.06 -1.75
N GLU A 41 -1.52 15.30 -2.82
CA GLU A 41 -1.63 15.75 -4.20
C GLU A 41 -3.09 15.71 -4.71
N GLY A 42 -3.97 15.04 -3.95
CA GLY A 42 -5.37 14.81 -4.29
C GLY A 42 -5.81 13.37 -4.03
N ASP A 43 -7.05 13.06 -4.35
CA ASP A 43 -7.52 11.69 -4.40
C ASP A 43 -6.81 10.89 -5.50
N PHE A 44 -6.34 9.70 -5.16
CA PHE A 44 -5.80 8.74 -6.09
C PHE A 44 -6.74 7.55 -6.17
N GLU A 45 -7.39 7.38 -7.32
CA GLU A 45 -8.26 6.24 -7.59
C GLU A 45 -7.42 5.05 -8.11
N VAL A 46 -7.48 3.93 -7.39
CA VAL A 46 -6.97 2.65 -7.84
C VAL A 46 -8.15 1.84 -8.35
N ASP A 47 -8.27 1.71 -9.67
CA ASP A 47 -9.32 0.94 -10.32
C ASP A 47 -8.95 -0.53 -10.53
N ASP A 48 -9.95 -1.35 -10.91
CA ASP A 48 -9.78 -2.76 -11.29
C ASP A 48 -8.71 -2.94 -12.39
N GLU A 49 -8.62 -2.03 -13.37
CA GLU A 49 -7.61 -2.12 -14.45
C GLU A 49 -6.18 -2.03 -13.88
N TYR A 50 -5.96 -1.16 -12.90
CA TYR A 50 -4.66 -1.04 -12.23
C TYR A 50 -4.33 -2.31 -11.45
N ILE A 51 -5.31 -2.85 -10.73
CA ILE A 51 -5.16 -4.07 -9.94
C ILE A 51 -4.86 -5.27 -10.82
N ASP A 52 -5.60 -5.49 -11.90
CA ASP A 52 -5.40 -6.61 -12.83
C ASP A 52 -4.01 -6.56 -13.47
N LYS A 53 -3.57 -5.35 -13.86
CA LYS A 53 -2.26 -5.13 -14.49
C LYS A 53 -1.08 -5.38 -13.55
N HIS A 54 -1.19 -4.98 -12.30
CA HIS A 54 -0.10 -4.99 -11.32
C HIS A 54 -0.20 -6.13 -10.30
N GLY A 55 -1.29 -6.92 -10.34
CA GLY A 55 -1.60 -7.98 -9.39
C GLY A 55 -2.01 -7.48 -8.01
N GLY A 56 -2.44 -6.22 -7.92
CA GLY A 56 -2.75 -5.52 -6.67
C GLY A 56 -1.83 -4.33 -6.38
N PHE A 57 -2.01 -3.76 -5.19
CA PHE A 57 -1.24 -2.61 -4.73
C PHE A 57 -1.04 -2.68 -3.21
N VAL A 58 -0.08 -1.90 -2.71
CA VAL A 58 0.12 -1.64 -1.28
C VAL A 58 -0.06 -0.15 -1.04
N ILE A 59 -0.32 0.22 0.21
CA ILE A 59 -0.32 1.61 0.62
C ILE A 59 0.93 1.82 1.45
N ILE A 60 1.81 2.71 1.01
CA ILE A 60 3.01 3.09 1.73
C ILE A 60 2.68 4.30 2.61
N ARG A 61 3.13 4.27 3.86
CA ARG A 61 3.12 5.42 4.74
C ARG A 61 4.44 6.17 4.57
N GLY A 62 4.36 7.35 3.97
CA GLY A 62 5.45 8.29 3.76
C GLY A 62 5.78 9.10 5.02
N ILE A 63 6.53 10.18 4.79
CA ILE A 63 6.82 11.17 5.82
C ILE A 63 5.55 11.97 6.16
N GLU A 64 5.43 12.45 7.40
CA GLU A 64 4.28 13.25 7.84
C GLU A 64 2.91 12.53 7.78
N ASP A 65 2.89 11.21 7.96
CA ASP A 65 1.66 10.38 7.96
C ASP A 65 0.94 10.32 6.60
N GLU A 66 1.66 10.64 5.54
CA GLU A 66 1.16 10.64 4.18
C GLU A 66 0.98 9.22 3.62
N LEU A 67 -0.10 8.98 2.88
CA LEU A 67 -0.42 7.66 2.34
C LEU A 67 -0.32 7.66 0.83
N TYR A 68 0.41 6.68 0.27
CA TYR A 68 0.58 6.55 -1.17
C TYR A 68 0.30 5.14 -1.67
N PRO A 69 -0.61 4.96 -2.64
CA PRO A 69 -0.77 3.68 -3.31
C PRO A 69 0.46 3.40 -4.19
N CYS A 70 1.00 2.18 -4.09
CA CYS A 70 2.11 1.69 -4.88
C CYS A 70 1.77 0.32 -5.47
N ALA A 71 1.96 0.16 -6.78
CA ALA A 71 1.72 -1.10 -7.46
C ALA A 71 2.53 -2.24 -6.82
N LEU A 72 1.90 -3.40 -6.65
CA LEU A 72 2.49 -4.50 -5.90
C LEU A 72 3.74 -5.08 -6.58
N ASP A 73 3.77 -5.16 -7.90
CA ASP A 73 4.95 -5.60 -8.66
C ASP A 73 6.12 -4.63 -8.49
N ILE A 74 5.86 -3.33 -8.60
CA ILE A 74 6.88 -2.27 -8.43
C ILE A 74 7.39 -2.27 -6.99
N PHE A 75 6.49 -2.43 -6.02
CA PHE A 75 6.84 -2.47 -4.61
C PHE A 75 7.81 -3.62 -4.33
N ARG A 76 7.51 -4.83 -4.81
CA ARG A 76 8.35 -6.02 -4.63
C ARG A 76 9.71 -5.91 -5.31
N ASP A 77 9.81 -5.18 -6.41
CA ASP A 77 11.09 -4.93 -7.09
C ASP A 77 11.93 -3.86 -6.37
N THR A 78 11.26 -2.88 -5.75
CA THR A 78 11.91 -1.69 -5.17
C THR A 78 12.24 -1.82 -3.68
N TYR A 79 11.36 -2.47 -2.92
CA TYR A 79 11.41 -2.55 -1.47
C TYR A 79 11.67 -3.98 -1.00
N GLU A 80 12.56 -4.11 -0.02
CA GLU A 80 12.82 -5.35 0.69
C GLU A 80 11.92 -5.37 1.92
N THR A 81 10.94 -6.27 1.97
CA THR A 81 10.08 -6.45 3.15
C THR A 81 10.92 -6.92 4.32
N LEU A 82 10.84 -6.20 5.43
CA LEU A 82 11.57 -6.51 6.66
C LEU A 82 10.76 -7.44 7.57
N ASP A 83 9.79 -8.15 7.01
CA ASP A 83 9.05 -9.19 7.73
C ASP A 83 10.09 -10.13 8.33
N GLU A 84 10.16 -10.13 9.66
CA GLU A 84 11.06 -10.98 10.42
C GLU A 84 10.64 -12.41 10.10
N ASP A 85 11.34 -13.00 9.13
CA ASP A 85 11.53 -14.45 9.07
C ASP A 85 11.99 -14.82 10.48
N GLU A 86 11.05 -15.30 11.28
CA GLU A 86 11.32 -16.03 12.51
C GLU A 86 12.37 -17.07 12.12
N GLY A 87 13.61 -16.81 12.48
CA GLY A 87 14.64 -17.82 12.39
C GLY A 87 14.19 -19.04 13.16
N GLU A 88 14.43 -20.21 12.59
CA GLU A 88 14.91 -21.46 13.21
C GLU A 88 14.77 -22.58 12.14
N ASP A 89 15.83 -22.90 11.40
CA ASP A 89 16.74 -24.07 11.58
C ASP A 89 16.04 -25.45 11.63
#